data_AF-A0A7W1QZG0-F1
#
_entry.id   AF-A0A7W1QZG0-F1
#
_cell.length_a   1.000
_cell.length_b   1.000
_cell.length_c   1.000
_cell.angle_alpha   90.00
_cell.angle_beta   90.00
_cell.angle_gamma   90.00
#
_symmetry.space_group_name_H-M   'P 1'
#
loop_
_entity.id
_entity.type
_entity.pdbx_description
1 polymer ?
#
loop_
_entity_poly.entity_id
_entity_poly.type
_entity_poly.pdbx_seq_one_letter_code
_entity_poly.pdbx_strand_id
1 'polypeptide(L)'
;SQQKTVAGQQSAEKQNGRTSQIEERMPTTDNRQNVKRAEIAAIVDKFLRNKIAETPTETTNADSQTEIQNPKSKIQNPTGSPVKTIIHELKTDGATNGAKSNSVDFVSEDDVKKAIENGEKIYITAKTIITPSARDLGEEKEVFAKV
;
A
#
# COMPACT_ATOMS: atom_id res chain seq x y z
N SER A 1 15.52 72.16 -30.05
CA SER A 1 16.08 72.04 -28.69
C SER A 1 16.19 70.57 -28.34
N GLN A 2 17.41 70.03 -28.35
CA GLN A 2 18.33 69.98 -27.20
C GLN A 2 17.85 68.95 -26.16
N GLN A 3 18.48 67.77 -26.14
CA GLN A 3 19.51 67.36 -25.17
C GLN A 3 18.90 66.94 -23.81
N LYS A 4 19.14 65.71 -23.34
CA LYS A 4 20.30 65.37 -22.49
C LYS A 4 20.23 63.95 -21.93
N THR A 5 21.41 63.33 -21.95
CA THR A 5 21.89 62.11 -21.30
C THR A 5 22.03 62.29 -19.78
N VAL A 6 21.79 61.23 -18.99
CA VAL A 6 22.46 60.89 -17.70
C VAL A 6 22.21 59.39 -17.46
N ALA A 7 23.17 58.48 -17.62
CA ALA A 7 24.28 58.15 -16.72
C ALA A 7 23.81 57.78 -15.30
N GLY A 8 23.89 56.48 -14.98
CA GLY A 8 23.62 55.93 -13.65
C GLY A 8 24.12 54.50 -13.54
N GLN A 9 25.45 54.34 -13.44
CA GLN A 9 26.11 53.12 -13.02
C GLN A 9 25.68 52.76 -11.59
N GLN A 10 25.54 51.47 -11.28
CA GLN A 10 25.83 50.94 -9.94
C GLN A 10 26.08 49.42 -10.01
N SER A 11 27.38 49.10 -9.96
CA SER A 11 27.94 47.81 -9.62
C SER A 11 27.68 47.50 -8.14
N ALA A 12 27.27 46.28 -7.82
CA ALA A 12 27.48 45.69 -6.49
C ALA A 12 27.50 44.16 -6.61
N GLU A 13 28.69 43.68 -6.95
CA GLU A 13 29.17 42.35 -6.67
C GLU A 13 29.03 42.06 -5.16
N LYS A 14 28.27 41.02 -4.81
CA LYS A 14 28.40 40.40 -3.48
C LYS A 14 28.63 38.91 -3.62
N GLN A 15 29.84 38.59 -3.20
CA GLN A 15 30.52 37.31 -3.17
C GLN A 15 29.73 36.26 -2.36
N ASN A 16 29.49 35.12 -2.99
CA ASN A 16 29.21 33.86 -2.29
C ASN A 16 30.50 33.39 -1.60
N GLY A 17 30.50 33.30 -0.28
CA GLY A 17 31.68 32.90 0.48
C GLY A 17 31.35 32.31 1.84
N ARG A 18 31.34 30.97 1.89
CA ARG A 18 31.78 30.11 3.01
C ARG A 18 31.33 30.51 4.42
N THR A 19 30.29 29.83 4.91
CA THR A 19 30.18 29.49 6.34
C THR A 19 30.31 27.98 6.46
N SER A 20 31.55 27.51 6.56
CA SER A 20 31.89 26.16 7.02
C SER A 20 32.60 26.33 8.35
N GLN A 21 31.93 26.00 9.46
CA GLN A 21 32.50 25.57 10.74
C GLN A 21 31.43 25.61 11.84
N ILE A 22 30.66 24.53 11.97
CA ILE A 22 30.18 24.06 13.29
C ILE A 22 30.09 22.54 13.18
N GLU A 23 31.17 21.84 13.53
CA GLU A 23 31.06 20.43 13.95
C GLU A 23 32.25 20.07 14.85
N GLU A 24 32.26 20.61 16.07
CA GLU A 24 32.98 19.95 17.17
C GLU A 24 31.96 19.38 18.16
N ARG A 25 32.08 18.06 18.28
CA ARG A 25 31.07 17.12 18.76
C ARG A 25 31.14 17.05 20.28
N MET A 26 30.00 17.21 20.94
CA MET A 26 29.82 16.72 22.30
C MET A 26 29.75 15.18 22.27
N PRO A 27 30.40 14.45 23.19
CA PRO A 27 30.18 13.01 23.31
C PRO A 27 28.81 12.78 23.94
N THR A 28 27.77 12.67 23.12
CA THR A 28 26.56 11.99 23.56
C THR A 28 26.91 10.53 23.69
N THR A 29 26.91 10.02 24.91
CA THR A 29 26.94 8.58 25.22
C THR A 29 25.73 7.95 24.55
N ASP A 30 25.93 7.53 23.29
CA ASP A 30 24.89 6.89 22.50
C ASP A 30 24.76 5.45 23.00
N ASN A 31 23.85 5.27 23.97
CA ASN A 31 23.30 3.99 24.36
C ASN A 31 22.38 3.45 23.23
N ARG A 32 22.86 3.49 21.99
CA ARG A 32 22.38 2.68 20.87
C ARG A 32 23.37 1.54 20.77
N GLN A 33 23.01 0.45 21.45
CA GLN A 33 23.66 -0.85 21.31
C GLN A 33 24.08 -1.03 19.85
N ASN A 34 25.39 -1.04 19.63
CA ASN A 34 26.01 -1.08 18.32
C ASN A 34 25.70 -2.45 17.71
N VAL A 35 24.53 -2.58 17.07
CA VAL A 35 24.08 -3.83 16.47
C VAL A 35 25.09 -4.18 15.39
N LYS A 36 25.91 -5.20 15.65
CA LYS A 36 27.01 -5.57 14.78
C LYS A 36 26.41 -6.13 13.49
N ARG A 37 26.83 -5.63 12.33
CA ARG A 37 26.37 -6.14 11.02
C ARG A 37 26.50 -7.67 10.91
N ALA A 38 27.53 -8.23 11.53
CA ALA A 38 27.75 -9.68 11.60
C ALA A 38 26.64 -10.43 12.35
N GLU A 39 26.08 -9.84 13.40
CA GLU A 39 24.98 -10.41 14.18
C GLU A 39 23.67 -10.38 13.39
N ILE A 40 23.39 -9.28 12.69
CA ILE A 40 22.24 -9.17 11.79
C ILE A 40 22.34 -10.22 10.67
N ALA A 41 23.52 -10.39 10.07
CA ALA A 41 23.74 -11.37 9.01
C ALA A 41 23.47 -12.81 9.49
N ALA A 42 23.93 -13.17 10.70
CA ALA A 42 23.69 -14.49 11.27
C ALA A 42 22.19 -14.77 11.49
N ILE A 43 21.41 -13.76 11.90
CA ILE A 43 19.96 -13.88 12.09
C ILE A 43 19.26 -14.07 10.73
N VAL A 44 19.66 -13.31 9.70
CA VAL A 44 19.11 -13.42 8.35
C VAL A 44 19.41 -14.79 7.73
N ASP A 45 20.65 -15.29 7.86
CA ASP A 45 21.04 -16.62 7.38
C ASP A 45 20.20 -17.73 8.02
N LYS A 46 19.96 -17.65 9.33
CA LYS A 46 19.09 -18.60 10.04
C LYS A 46 17.66 -18.57 9.49
N PHE A 47 17.14 -17.38 9.18
CA PHE A 47 15.81 -17.22 8.63
C PHE A 47 15.69 -17.74 7.20
N LEU A 48 16.66 -17.44 6.34
CA LEU A 48 16.70 -17.94 4.96
C LEU A 48 16.81 -19.47 4.91
N ARG A 49 17.62 -20.08 5.77
CA ARG A 49 17.73 -21.55 5.87
C ARG A 49 16.41 -22.19 6.26
N ASN A 50 15.69 -21.64 7.24
CA ASN A 50 14.39 -22.17 7.64
C ASN A 50 13.34 -22.01 6.53
N LYS A 51 13.33 -20.87 5.82
CA LYS A 51 12.36 -20.59 4.76
C LYS A 51 12.57 -21.45 3.50
N ILE A 52 13.81 -21.85 3.22
CA ILE A 52 14.15 -22.75 2.11
C ILE A 52 13.92 -24.22 2.50
N ALA A 53 14.10 -24.58 3.77
CA ALA A 53 13.84 -25.94 4.26
C ALA A 53 12.34 -26.28 4.39
N GLU A 54 11.46 -25.28 4.53
CA GLU A 54 10.00 -25.45 4.63
C GLU A 54 9.26 -25.44 3.27
N THR A 55 9.93 -25.75 2.16
CA THR A 55 9.21 -25.99 0.89
C THR A 55 8.76 -27.45 0.79
N PRO A 56 7.49 -27.71 0.38
CA PRO A 56 7.09 -29.02 -0.09
C PRO A 56 7.96 -29.39 -1.30
N THR A 57 8.40 -30.64 -1.34
CA THR A 57 9.10 -31.27 -2.46
C THR A 57 8.51 -30.89 -3.82
N GLU A 58 9.28 -30.19 -4.64
CA GLU A 58 9.17 -30.21 -6.10
C GLU A 58 10.57 -30.05 -6.74
N THR A 59 11.25 -31.20 -6.83
CA THR A 59 11.96 -31.78 -7.98
C THR A 59 12.40 -30.84 -9.13
N THR A 60 13.71 -30.55 -9.13
CA THR A 60 14.69 -30.62 -10.24
C THR A 60 14.53 -29.85 -11.57
N ASN A 61 15.64 -29.17 -11.87
CA ASN A 61 16.35 -29.00 -13.15
C ASN A 61 16.36 -27.61 -13.79
N ALA A 62 17.58 -27.27 -14.19
CA ALA A 62 18.03 -26.03 -14.75
C ALA A 62 17.50 -25.80 -16.18
N ASP A 63 17.67 -24.54 -16.56
CA ASP A 63 17.71 -23.98 -17.91
C ASP A 63 16.47 -23.27 -18.46
N SER A 64 16.71 -22.00 -18.77
CA SER A 64 16.15 -21.21 -19.86
C SER A 64 14.70 -20.70 -19.80
N GLN A 65 14.63 -19.38 -19.64
CA GLN A 65 13.84 -18.40 -20.39
C GLN A 65 12.29 -18.44 -20.33
N THR A 66 11.79 -17.22 -20.10
CA THR A 66 10.52 -16.63 -20.59
C THR A 66 9.22 -16.94 -19.85
N GLU A 67 8.50 -15.85 -19.62
CA GLU A 67 7.04 -15.72 -19.67
C GLU A 67 6.28 -15.44 -18.36
N ILE A 68 5.85 -14.17 -18.29
CA ILE A 68 4.83 -13.48 -17.50
C ILE A 68 3.88 -14.40 -16.72
N GLN A 69 4.03 -14.47 -15.39
CA GLN A 69 2.89 -14.75 -14.49
C GLN A 69 3.02 -13.98 -13.16
N ASN A 70 2.26 -12.90 -13.08
CA ASN A 70 1.56 -12.38 -11.90
C ASN A 70 1.84 -13.12 -10.56
N PRO A 71 2.47 -12.50 -9.55
CA PRO A 71 2.36 -13.03 -8.20
C PRO A 71 1.08 -12.52 -7.56
N LYS A 72 0.05 -13.37 -7.67
CA LYS A 72 -1.01 -13.57 -6.66
C LYS A 72 -0.53 -13.14 -5.27
N SER A 73 -1.37 -12.33 -4.62
CA SER A 73 -1.31 -12.01 -3.20
C SER A 73 -0.85 -13.21 -2.36
N LYS A 74 0.26 -13.04 -1.66
CA LYS A 74 0.58 -13.83 -0.47
C LYS A 74 0.92 -12.86 0.64
N ILE A 75 -0.13 -12.35 1.28
CA ILE A 75 -0.04 -11.62 2.56
C ILE A 75 0.44 -12.65 3.59
N GLN A 76 1.75 -12.70 3.82
CA GLN A 76 2.33 -13.38 4.96
C GLN A 76 2.44 -12.34 6.08
N ASN A 77 1.63 -12.51 7.13
CA ASN A 77 1.75 -11.76 8.38
C ASN A 77 3.19 -11.91 8.94
N PRO A 78 3.92 -10.80 9.19
CA PRO A 78 5.06 -10.85 10.09
C PRO A 78 4.58 -10.56 11.52
N THR A 79 4.38 -11.61 12.30
CA THR A 79 4.23 -11.54 13.75
C THR A 79 5.53 -11.05 14.40
N GLY A 80 5.48 -9.92 15.10
CA GLY A 80 6.56 -9.48 15.99
C GLY A 80 6.52 -8.01 16.42
N SER A 81 5.50 -7.58 17.18
CA SER A 81 5.67 -6.43 18.10
C SER A 81 4.64 -6.50 19.25
N PRO A 82 5.01 -6.26 20.53
CA PRO A 82 4.04 -6.12 21.60
C PRO A 82 3.54 -4.68 21.63
N VAL A 83 2.93 -4.23 20.53
CA VAL A 83 1.99 -3.12 20.60
C VAL A 83 0.66 -3.78 20.90
N LYS A 84 0.07 -3.51 22.07
CA LYS A 84 -1.34 -3.83 22.33
C LYS A 84 -2.19 -2.96 21.40
N THR A 85 -2.21 -3.32 20.14
CA THR A 85 -3.22 -2.85 19.22
C THR A 85 -4.50 -3.51 19.73
N ILE A 86 -5.40 -2.69 20.27
CA ILE A 86 -6.79 -3.09 20.43
C ILE A 86 -7.29 -3.28 19.00
N ILE A 87 -7.14 -4.50 18.49
CA ILE A 87 -7.75 -4.92 17.24
C ILE A 87 -9.23 -4.97 17.58
N HIS A 88 -9.95 -3.88 17.33
CA HIS A 88 -11.37 -4.00 17.08
C HIS A 88 -11.43 -4.83 15.80
N GLU A 89 -11.61 -6.14 15.97
CA GLU A 89 -11.96 -7.03 14.88
C GLU A 89 -13.23 -6.46 14.30
N LEU A 90 -13.10 -5.72 13.19
CA LEU A 90 -14.24 -5.34 12.38
C LEU A 90 -14.72 -6.64 11.78
N LYS A 91 -15.61 -7.32 12.52
CA LYS A 91 -16.45 -8.36 11.97
C LYS A 91 -17.17 -7.69 10.81
N THR A 92 -16.66 -7.90 9.61
CA THR A 92 -17.48 -7.79 8.42
C THR A 92 -18.51 -8.90 8.62
N ASP A 93 -19.66 -8.56 9.18
CA ASP A 93 -20.79 -9.45 9.44
C ASP A 93 -21.38 -9.90 8.10
N GLY A 94 -20.58 -10.59 7.29
CA GLY A 94 -21.03 -11.40 6.17
C GLY A 94 -21.56 -12.72 6.72
N ALA A 95 -22.63 -12.68 7.52
CA ALA A 95 -23.34 -13.88 7.96
C ALA A 95 -24.75 -13.53 8.47
N THR A 96 -25.71 -13.56 7.54
CA THR A 96 -27.04 -14.16 7.67
C THR A 96 -27.77 -14.00 9.02
N ASN A 97 -28.64 -13.00 9.12
CA ASN A 97 -29.71 -13.00 10.14
C ASN A 97 -31.10 -12.95 9.49
N GLY A 98 -31.70 -14.14 9.35
CA GLY A 98 -33.13 -14.37 9.45
C GLY A 98 -34.00 -13.88 8.30
N ALA A 99 -34.22 -14.76 7.30
CA ALA A 99 -35.35 -14.75 6.36
C ALA A 99 -35.74 -13.36 5.80
N LYS A 100 -34.76 -12.60 5.33
CA LYS A 100 -34.89 -11.32 4.63
C LYS A 100 -33.91 -11.40 3.47
N SER A 101 -34.35 -11.00 2.28
CA SER A 101 -33.54 -10.94 1.06
C SER A 101 -32.10 -10.51 1.38
N ASN A 102 -31.10 -11.17 0.78
CA ASN A 102 -29.68 -10.87 0.94
C ASN A 102 -29.32 -9.50 0.31
N SER A 103 -29.92 -8.43 0.82
CA SER A 103 -29.67 -7.08 0.35
C SER A 103 -28.33 -6.61 0.87
N VAL A 104 -27.54 -6.04 -0.02
CA VAL A 104 -26.19 -5.58 0.29
C VAL A 104 -26.25 -4.11 0.71
N ASP A 105 -25.50 -3.73 1.76
CA ASP A 105 -25.47 -2.35 2.26
C ASP A 105 -24.50 -1.44 1.48
N PHE A 106 -23.47 -2.01 0.86
CA PHE A 106 -22.46 -1.27 0.08
C PHE A 106 -22.11 -2.03 -1.21
N VAL A 107 -22.07 -1.34 -2.34
CA VAL A 107 -21.74 -1.93 -3.64
C VAL A 107 -20.60 -1.18 -4.31
N SER A 108 -19.52 -1.90 -4.61
CA SER A 108 -18.39 -1.41 -5.40
C SER A 108 -18.47 -1.84 -6.87
N GLU A 109 -17.63 -1.25 -7.71
CA GLU A 109 -17.56 -1.60 -9.14
C GLU A 109 -17.17 -3.07 -9.34
N ASP A 110 -16.24 -3.56 -8.52
CA ASP A 110 -15.80 -4.96 -8.57
C ASP A 110 -16.90 -5.93 -8.16
N ASP A 111 -17.76 -5.57 -7.20
CA ASP A 111 -18.91 -6.40 -6.82
C ASP A 111 -19.89 -6.54 -7.98
N VAL A 112 -20.15 -5.45 -8.71
CA VAL A 112 -20.99 -5.46 -9.91
C VAL A 112 -20.36 -6.29 -11.01
N LYS A 113 -19.07 -6.14 -11.28
CA LYS A 113 -18.35 -6.97 -12.27
C LYS A 113 -18.46 -8.45 -11.95
N LYS A 114 -18.21 -8.83 -10.70
CA LYS A 114 -18.34 -10.23 -10.23
C LYS A 114 -19.77 -10.74 -10.38
N ALA A 115 -20.76 -9.92 -10.02
CA ALA A 115 -22.16 -10.29 -10.16
C ALA A 115 -22.53 -10.52 -11.64
N ILE A 116 -22.04 -9.68 -12.55
CA ILE A 116 -22.23 -9.85 -14.00
C ILE A 116 -21.55 -11.12 -14.50
N GLU A 117 -20.29 -11.35 -14.13
CA GLU A 117 -19.51 -12.55 -14.53
C GLU A 117 -20.18 -13.84 -14.05
N ASN A 118 -20.74 -13.83 -12.84
CA ASN A 118 -21.44 -14.96 -12.26
C ASN A 118 -22.91 -15.05 -12.69
N GLY A 119 -23.46 -14.04 -13.37
CA GLY A 119 -24.88 -13.94 -13.71
C GLY A 119 -25.81 -13.81 -12.51
N GLU A 120 -25.31 -13.26 -11.39
CA GLU A 120 -26.06 -13.06 -10.15
C GLU A 120 -26.59 -11.63 -10.06
N LYS A 121 -27.73 -11.45 -9.38
CA LYS A 121 -28.32 -10.12 -9.13
C LYS A 121 -27.97 -9.62 -7.74
N ILE A 122 -27.64 -8.34 -7.65
CA ILE A 122 -27.37 -7.67 -6.38
C ILE A 122 -28.69 -7.10 -5.86
N TYR A 123 -29.14 -7.61 -4.73
CA TYR A 123 -30.31 -7.08 -4.05
C TYR A 123 -29.95 -5.78 -3.33
N ILE A 124 -30.65 -4.70 -3.65
CA ILE A 124 -30.40 -3.37 -3.09
C ILE A 124 -31.66 -2.82 -2.42
N THR A 125 -31.45 -2.07 -1.33
CA THR A 125 -32.49 -1.29 -0.67
C THR A 125 -32.28 0.19 -0.92
N ALA A 126 -33.23 1.03 -0.51
CA ALA A 126 -33.07 2.49 -0.56
C ALA A 126 -31.89 3.00 0.31
N LYS A 127 -31.41 2.20 1.27
CA LYS A 127 -30.27 2.55 2.14
C LYS A 127 -28.92 2.08 1.58
N THR A 128 -28.92 1.26 0.54
CA THR A 128 -27.70 0.73 -0.05
C THR A 128 -26.84 1.85 -0.63
N ILE A 129 -25.57 1.89 -0.23
CA ILE A 129 -24.59 2.83 -0.73
C ILE A 129 -23.94 2.24 -1.97
N ILE A 130 -24.14 2.88 -3.12
CA ILE A 130 -23.59 2.43 -4.40
C ILE A 130 -22.54 3.45 -4.84
N THR A 131 -21.34 2.99 -5.19
CA THR A 131 -20.32 3.88 -5.76
C THR A 131 -20.78 4.40 -7.13
N PRO A 132 -20.39 5.63 -7.55
CA PRO A 132 -20.81 6.17 -8.84
C PRO A 132 -20.54 5.24 -10.03
N SER A 133 -19.34 4.62 -10.09
CA SER A 133 -18.98 3.67 -11.14
C SER A 133 -19.82 2.38 -11.10
N ALA A 134 -20.11 1.86 -9.90
CA ALA A 134 -20.95 0.67 -9.74
C ALA A 134 -22.38 0.92 -10.22
N ARG A 135 -22.92 2.12 -9.96
CA ARG A 135 -24.24 2.52 -10.43
C ARG A 135 -24.30 2.51 -11.95
N ASP A 136 -23.35 3.15 -12.61
CA ASP A 136 -23.27 3.24 -14.06
C ASP A 136 -23.22 1.85 -14.71
N LEU A 137 -22.28 0.99 -14.26
CA LEU A 137 -22.13 -0.37 -14.78
C LEU A 137 -23.35 -1.26 -14.47
N GLY A 138 -23.92 -1.10 -13.28
CA GLY A 138 -25.04 -1.93 -12.83
C GLY A 138 -26.38 -1.54 -13.46
N GLU A 139 -26.57 -0.27 -13.82
CA GLU A 139 -27.72 0.20 -14.60
C GLU A 139 -27.63 -0.27 -16.07
N GLU A 140 -26.44 -0.23 -16.69
CA GLU A 140 -26.24 -0.71 -18.07
C GLU A 140 -26.55 -2.21 -18.23
N LYS A 141 -26.17 -3.02 -17.22
CA LYS A 141 -26.33 -4.48 -17.24
C LYS A 141 -27.55 -4.98 -16.44
N GLU A 142 -28.37 -4.07 -15.92
CA GLU A 142 -29.59 -4.36 -15.14
C GLU A 142 -29.39 -5.37 -14.01
N VAL A 143 -28.28 -5.25 -13.29
CA VAL A 143 -27.83 -6.23 -12.29
C VAL A 143 -28.50 -6.02 -10.93
N PHE A 144 -29.08 -4.84 -10.70
CA PHE A 144 -29.70 -4.47 -9.43
C PHE A 144 -31.16 -4.94 -9.33
N ALA A 145 -31.47 -5.63 -8.23
CA ALA A 145 -32.84 -6.01 -7.86
C ALA A 145 -33.27 -5.25 -6.60
N LYS A 146 -34.32 -4.44 -6.68
CA LYS A 146 -34.85 -3.71 -5.52
C LYS A 146 -35.72 -4.65 -4.67
N VAL A 147 -35.57 -4.56 -3.35
CA VAL A 147 -36.36 -5.33 -2.36
C VAL A 147 -37.16 -4.42 -1.45
#